data_AF-A0A3M1GB33-F1
#
_entry.id   AF-A0A3M1GB33-F1
#
_cell.length_a   1.000
_cell.length_b   1.000
_cell.length_c   1.000
_cell.angle_alpha   90.00
_cell.angle_beta   90.00
_cell.angle_gamma   90.00
#
_symmetry.space_group_name_H-M   'P 1'
#
loop_
_entity.id
_entity.type
_entity.pdbx_description
1 polymer ?
#
loop_
_entity_poly.entity_id
_entity_poly.type
_entity_poly.pdbx_seq_one_letter_code
_entity_poly.pdbx_strand_id
1 'polypeptide(L)'
;DQIIKRVLQRVLYYREILLEEPMRIVDEFNSLSLTKDREVTVIDTKGSYRAKAIGMDLDGTLKVMTPDGEIKKITSGDVEMVLG
;
A
#
# COMPACT_ATOMS: atom_id res chain seq x y z
N ASP A 1 -18.89 -13.20 19.99
CA ASP A 1 -18.03 -13.72 18.92
C ASP A 1 -16.56 -13.39 19.21
N GLN A 2 -15.65 -14.36 19.12
CA GLN A 2 -14.22 -14.19 19.38
C GLN A 2 -13.51 -13.38 18.27
N ILE A 3 -13.98 -13.48 17.03
CA ILE A 3 -13.42 -12.75 15.88
C ILE A 3 -13.70 -11.27 16.05
N ILE A 4 -14.94 -10.89 16.33
CA ILE A 4 -15.34 -9.48 16.52
C ILE A 4 -14.49 -8.81 17.60
N LYS A 5 -14.24 -9.49 18.73
CA LYS A 5 -13.40 -8.95 19.80
C LYS A 5 -11.96 -8.70 19.35
N ARG A 6 -11.36 -9.64 18.62
CA ARG A 6 -9.98 -9.49 18.11
C ARG A 6 -9.86 -8.38 17.07
N VAL A 7 -10.84 -8.27 16.18
CA VAL A 7 -10.89 -7.19 15.19
C VAL A 7 -10.99 -5.84 15.90
N LEU A 8 -11.89 -5.69 16.87
CA LEU A 8 -12.05 -4.44 17.62
C LEU A 8 -10.76 -4.04 18.36
N GLN A 9 -10.10 -4.99 19.01
CA GLN A 9 -8.81 -4.74 19.67
C GLN A 9 -7.75 -4.24 18.68
N ARG A 10 -7.67 -4.83 17.49
CA ARG A 10 -6.71 -4.42 16.47
C ARG A 10 -7.04 -3.04 15.88
N VAL A 11 -8.31 -2.73 15.69
CA VAL A 11 -8.76 -1.38 15.25
C VAL A 11 -8.37 -0.32 16.27
N LEU A 12 -8.60 -0.56 17.56
CA LEU A 12 -8.22 0.38 18.63
C LEU A 12 -6.70 0.59 18.70
N TYR A 13 -5.92 -0.48 18.59
CA TYR A 13 -4.47 -0.41 18.52
C TYR A 13 -3.96 0.48 17.37
N TYR A 14 -4.49 0.29 16.15
CA TYR A 14 -4.07 1.12 15.01
C TYR A 14 -4.60 2.56 15.08
N ARG A 15 -5.73 2.80 15.76
CA ARG A 15 -6.20 4.16 16.04
C ARG A 15 -5.21 4.92 16.91
N GLU A 16 -4.63 4.29 17.92
CA GLU A 16 -3.60 4.92 18.77
C GLU A 16 -2.35 5.26 17.94
N ILE A 17 -1.87 4.32 17.13
CA ILE A 17 -0.73 4.57 16.23
C ILE A 17 -1.01 5.71 15.26
N LEU A 18 -2.21 5.77 14.68
CA LEU A 18 -2.61 6.83 13.75
C LEU A 18 -2.55 8.23 14.39
N LEU A 19 -2.87 8.34 15.68
CA LEU A 19 -2.89 9.61 16.41
C LEU A 19 -1.49 10.06 16.87
N GLU A 20 -0.58 9.12 17.11
CA GLU A 20 0.76 9.42 17.65
C GLU A 20 1.85 9.39 16.60
N GLU A 21 1.96 8.29 15.85
CA GLU A 21 3.05 8.03 14.91
C GLU A 21 2.57 7.16 13.74
N PRO A 22 1.76 7.72 12.83
CA PRO A 22 1.07 6.93 11.80
C PRO A 22 2.03 6.16 10.90
N MET A 23 3.23 6.70 10.67
CA MET A 23 4.22 6.09 9.77
C MET A 23 5.00 4.93 10.39
N ARG A 24 4.80 4.65 11.69
CA ARG A 24 5.37 3.47 12.34
C ARG A 24 4.93 2.15 11.71
N ILE A 25 3.81 2.15 10.98
CA ILE A 25 3.28 0.93 10.33
C ILE A 25 3.93 0.64 8.97
N VAL A 26 4.78 1.50 8.42
CA VAL A 26 5.26 1.38 7.02
C VAL A 26 5.92 0.02 6.77
N ASP A 27 6.77 -0.46 7.68
CA ASP A 27 7.43 -1.75 7.55
C ASP A 27 6.45 -2.92 7.68
N GLU A 28 5.53 -2.85 8.65
CA GLU A 28 4.48 -3.86 8.83
C GLU A 28 3.57 -3.93 7.58
N PHE A 29 3.11 -2.79 7.08
CA PHE A 29 2.30 -2.67 5.88
C PHE A 29 3.02 -3.28 4.67
N ASN A 30 4.29 -2.92 4.46
CA ASN A 30 5.09 -3.43 3.35
C ASN A 30 5.30 -4.95 3.45
N SER A 31 5.48 -5.50 4.65
CA SER A 31 5.63 -6.94 4.85
C SER A 31 4.35 -7.75 4.56
N LEU A 32 3.18 -7.12 4.74
CA LEU A 32 1.87 -7.74 4.52
C LEU A 32 1.29 -7.46 3.12
N SER A 33 1.93 -6.58 2.35
CA SER A 33 1.45 -6.15 1.04
C SER A 33 1.57 -7.28 0.02
N LEU A 34 0.44 -7.63 -0.59
CA LEU A 34 0.38 -8.63 -1.66
C LEU A 34 1.00 -8.15 -2.97
N THR A 35 1.05 -6.83 -3.18
CA THR A 35 1.52 -6.23 -4.43
C THR A 35 3.00 -5.86 -4.39
N LYS A 36 3.61 -5.78 -3.20
CA LYS A 36 5.03 -5.43 -3.06
C LYS A 36 5.92 -6.37 -3.89
N ASP A 37 6.84 -5.76 -4.61
CA ASP A 37 7.80 -6.38 -5.51
C ASP A 37 7.20 -7.14 -6.71
N ARG A 38 5.93 -6.89 -7.04
CA ARG A 38 5.22 -7.49 -8.18
C ARG A 38 4.86 -6.47 -9.24
N GLU A 39 4.66 -6.96 -10.46
CA GLU A 39 4.05 -6.17 -11.52
C GLU A 39 2.56 -5.93 -11.23
N VAL A 40 2.15 -4.68 -11.42
CA VAL A 40 0.79 -4.22 -11.21
C VAL A 40 0.36 -3.32 -12.37
N THR A 41 -0.95 -3.24 -12.58
CA THR A 41 -1.57 -2.17 -13.35
C THR A 41 -2.03 -1.10 -12.36
N VAL A 42 -1.51 0.10 -12.52
CA VAL A 42 -1.98 1.29 -11.81
C VAL A 42 -3.06 1.93 -12.64
N ILE A 43 -4.18 2.31 -12.02
CA ILE A 43 -5.29 3.02 -12.67
C ILE A 43 -5.51 4.31 -11.90
N ASP A 44 -5.34 5.45 -12.59
CA ASP A 44 -5.57 6.78 -12.05
C ASP A 44 -6.43 7.63 -13.01
N THR A 45 -6.61 8.91 -12.70
CA THR A 45 -7.44 9.83 -13.50
C THR A 45 -6.90 10.11 -14.90
N LYS A 46 -5.64 9.77 -15.20
CA LYS A 46 -4.99 9.95 -16.50
C LYS A 46 -4.99 8.66 -17.35
N GLY A 47 -5.44 7.54 -16.79
CA GLY A 47 -5.54 6.26 -17.46
C GLY A 47 -4.89 5.13 -16.66
N SER A 48 -4.45 4.08 -17.35
CA SER A 48 -3.78 2.95 -16.72
C SER A 48 -2.40 2.70 -17.31
N TYR A 49 -1.50 2.21 -16.46
CA TYR A 49 -0.14 1.86 -16.87
C TYR A 49 0.42 0.72 -16.03
N ARG A 50 1.32 -0.06 -16.61
CA ARG A 50 2.04 -1.12 -15.89
C ARG A 50 3.23 -0.55 -15.14
N ALA A 51 3.49 -1.07 -13.95
CA ALA A 51 4.65 -0.74 -13.15
C ALA A 51 4.96 -1.88 -12.17
N LYS A 52 6.15 -1.87 -11.56
CA LYS A 52 6.48 -2.71 -10.40
C LYS A 52 6.19 -1.95 -9.12
N ALA A 53 5.36 -2.49 -8.23
CA ALA A 53 5.14 -1.90 -6.92
C ALA A 53 6.35 -2.14 -6.00
N ILE A 54 6.86 -1.08 -5.39
CA ILE A 54 8.01 -1.14 -4.46
C ILE A 54 7.52 -1.23 -3.00
N GLY A 55 6.38 -0.60 -2.72
CA GLY A 55 5.79 -0.50 -1.39
C GLY A 55 5.40 0.92 -1.02
N MET A 56 4.84 1.07 0.18
CA MET A 56 4.50 2.36 0.77
C MET A 56 5.76 3.04 1.31
N ASP A 57 5.85 4.35 1.14
CA ASP A 57 6.90 5.18 1.75
C ASP A 57 6.43 5.92 3.00
N LEU A 58 7.33 6.72 3.58
CA LEU A 58 7.08 7.48 4.82
C LEU A 58 6.07 8.63 4.63
N ASP A 59 5.64 8.92 3.41
CA ASP A 59 4.56 9.88 3.13
C ASP A 59 3.20 9.17 3.03
N GLY A 60 3.16 7.85 3.23
CA GLY A 60 1.97 7.01 3.03
C GLY A 60 1.63 6.79 1.56
N THR A 61 2.54 7.10 0.62
CA THR A 61 2.30 6.96 -0.81
C THR A 61 2.82 5.62 -1.32
N LEU A 62 2.14 5.02 -2.29
CA LEU A 62 2.65 3.85 -2.98
C LEU A 62 3.74 4.29 -3.98
N LYS A 63 4.95 3.76 -3.82
CA LYS A 63 6.02 3.91 -4.80
C LYS A 63 5.95 2.78 -5.83
N VAL A 64 6.00 3.15 -7.10
CA VAL A 64 6.06 2.22 -8.22
C VAL A 64 7.22 2.59 -9.14
N MET A 65 7.77 1.60 -9.83
CA MET A 65 8.78 1.76 -10.87
C MET A 65 8.18 1.39 -12.22
N THR A 66 8.14 2.34 -13.15
CA THR A 66 7.67 2.10 -14.52
C THR A 66 8.71 1.32 -15.33
N PRO A 67 8.35 0.74 -16.49
CA PRO A 67 9.26 -0.07 -17.30
C PRO A 67 10.52 0.66 -17.79
N ASP A 68 10.47 1.98 -17.91
CA ASP A 68 11.59 2.86 -18.25
C ASP A 68 12.47 3.23 -17.03
N GLY A 69 12.13 2.73 -15.83
CA GLY A 69 12.90 2.93 -14.60
C GLY A 69 12.52 4.18 -13.80
N GLU A 70 11.53 4.97 -14.23
CA GLU A 70 11.06 6.13 -13.47
C GLU A 70 10.35 5.67 -12.18
N ILE A 71 10.63 6.36 -11.06
CA ILE A 71 9.93 6.14 -9.79
C ILE A 71 8.78 7.12 -9.67
N LYS A 72 7.55 6.61 -9.61
CA LYS A 72 6.34 7.40 -9.40
C LYS A 72 5.79 7.18 -7.98
N LYS A 73 5.23 8.23 -7.41
CA LYS A 73 4.50 8.20 -6.15
C LYS A 73 3.01 8.32 -6.44
N ILE A 74 2.22 7.41 -5.88
CA ILE A 74 0.77 7.37 -6.06
C ILE A 74 0.13 7.59 -4.69
N THR A 75 -0.60 8.70 -4.56
CA THR A 75 -1.35 9.02 -3.34
C THR A 75 -2.73 8.37 -3.34
N SER A 76 -3.33 8.19 -4.53
CA SER A 76 -4.67 7.62 -4.70
C SER A 76 -4.83 7.03 -6.10
N GLY A 77 -5.49 5.89 -6.20
CA GLY A 77 -5.76 5.17 -7.45
C GLY A 77 -6.01 3.70 -7.16
N ASP A 78 -6.42 2.96 -8.19
CA ASP A 78 -6.60 1.51 -8.08
C ASP A 78 -5.31 0.79 -8.50
N VAL A 79 -5.06 -0.34 -7.86
CA VAL A 79 -3.90 -1.18 -8.13
C VAL A 79 -4.36 -2.61 -8.32
N GLU A 80 -4.14 -3.15 -9.51
CA GLU A 80 -4.50 -4.51 -9.87
C GLU A 80 -3.23 -5.33 -10.05
N MET A 81 -3.20 -6.55 -9.49
CA MET A 81 -2.13 -7.49 -9.80
C MET A 81 -2.26 -7.95 -11.25
N VAL A 82 -1.15 -7.95 -11.99
CA VAL A 82 -1.13 -8.59 -13.31
C VAL A 82 -1.13 -10.10 -13.08
N LEU A 83 -2.26 -10.76 -13.36
CA LEU A 83 -2.34 -12.21 -13.37
C LEU A 83 -1.64 -12.71 -14.65
N GLY A 84 -0.56 -13.48 -14.47
CA GLY A 84 0.09 -14.24 -15.53
C GLY A 84 -0.65 -15.52 -15.84
#